data_AF-A0A7V6WFK8-F1
#
_entry.id   AF-A0A7V6WFK8-F1
#
_cell.length_a   1.000
_cell.length_b   1.000
_cell.length_c   1.000
_cell.angle_alpha   90.00
_cell.angle_beta   90.00
_cell.angle_gamma   90.00
#
_symmetry.space_group_name_H-M   'P 1'
#
loop_
_entity.id
_entity.type
_entity.pdbx_description
1 polymer ?
#
loop_
_entity_poly.entity_id
_entity_poly.type
_entity_poly.pdbx_seq_one_letter_code
_entity_poly.pdbx_strand_id
1 'polypeptide(L)'
;LMGVPLLPAHMFCFYFGVIADVTPPVALAAYAGSGIARGNPMVTGVNAFKLAITAFIVPYIFVLSPAMLLIDTSTTEVIRIVATSLVGMVGVGSAMAGFFLVKTSWLERILLLAGGLMMIHPEVQTDFVGLALMGVVFFFQRMKTREAKGYGEQYPGN
;
A
#
# COMPACT_ATOMS: atom_id res chain seq x y z
N LEU A 1 18.97 -22.52 11.07
CA LEU A 1 17.91 -21.52 10.82
C LEU A 1 18.41 -20.60 9.71
N MET A 2 17.58 -20.23 8.74
CA MET A 2 17.94 -19.76 7.39
C MET A 2 18.65 -18.39 7.30
N GLY A 3 19.71 -18.13 8.05
CA GLY A 3 20.51 -16.89 7.95
C GLY A 3 19.78 -15.58 8.28
N VAL A 4 18.47 -15.62 8.55
CA VAL A 4 17.67 -14.45 8.96
C VAL A 4 17.84 -14.22 10.47
N PRO A 5 18.13 -12.99 10.91
CA PRO A 5 18.21 -12.67 12.34
C PRO A 5 16.91 -13.03 13.07
N LEU A 6 17.04 -13.46 14.33
CA LEU A 6 15.94 -14.06 15.09
C LEU A 6 14.78 -13.07 15.30
N LEU A 7 15.07 -11.79 15.55
CA LEU A 7 14.04 -10.77 15.79
C LEU A 7 13.16 -10.49 14.55
N PRO A 8 13.70 -10.22 13.33
CA PRO A 8 12.92 -10.15 12.10
C PRO A 8 11.99 -11.34 11.87
N ALA A 9 12.43 -12.57 12.14
CA ALA A 9 11.60 -13.76 11.98
C ALA A 9 10.40 -13.77 12.94
N HIS A 10 10.60 -13.38 14.20
CA HIS A 10 9.49 -13.26 15.17
C HIS A 10 8.53 -12.14 14.78
N MET A 11 9.04 -10.97 14.36
CA MET A 11 8.20 -9.86 13.91
C MET A 11 7.41 -10.19 12.64
N PHE A 12 8.00 -10.95 11.72
CA PHE A 12 7.33 -11.47 10.54
C PHE A 12 6.12 -12.34 10.94
N CYS A 13 6.33 -13.35 11.78
CA CYS A 13 5.26 -14.24 12.24
C CYS A 13 4.21 -13.48 13.07
N PHE A 14 4.64 -12.58 13.95
CA PHE A 14 3.76 -11.76 14.78
C PHE A 14 2.85 -10.88 13.92
N TYR A 15 3.41 -10.15 12.95
CA TYR A 15 2.63 -9.29 12.05
C TYR A 15 1.65 -10.10 11.20
N PHE A 16 2.08 -11.24 10.65
CA PHE A 16 1.17 -12.13 9.92
C PHE A 16 0.06 -12.67 10.82
N GLY A 17 0.35 -12.97 12.09
CA GLY A 17 -0.66 -13.35 13.07
C GLY A 17 -1.71 -12.26 13.29
N VAL A 18 -1.31 -11.00 13.39
CA VAL A 18 -2.24 -9.85 13.52
C VAL A 18 -3.05 -9.63 12.24
N ILE A 19 -2.42 -9.73 11.07
CA ILE A 19 -3.08 -9.43 9.79
C ILE A 19 -3.93 -10.60 9.29
N ALA A 20 -3.72 -11.82 9.77
CA ALA A 20 -4.51 -13.00 9.39
C ALA A 20 -6.01 -12.79 9.64
N ASP A 21 -6.36 -12.01 10.66
CA ASP A 21 -7.74 -11.67 11.04
C ASP A 21 -8.46 -10.80 9.99
N VAL A 22 -7.79 -10.28 8.95
CA VAL A 22 -8.48 -9.56 7.86
C VAL A 22 -8.95 -10.48 6.72
N THR A 23 -8.59 -11.76 6.73
CA THR A 23 -8.92 -12.71 5.66
C THR A 23 -10.33 -13.28 5.83
N PRO A 24 -11.17 -13.32 4.79
CA PRO A 24 -12.39 -14.11 4.82
C PRO A 24 -12.04 -15.61 4.89
N PRO A 25 -12.70 -16.43 5.72
CA PRO A 25 -13.95 -16.16 6.43
C PRO A 25 -13.81 -15.64 7.88
N VAL A 26 -12.61 -15.30 8.36
CA VAL A 26 -12.33 -14.98 9.78
C VAL A 26 -12.34 -13.48 10.11
N ALA A 27 -12.74 -12.62 9.17
CA ALA A 27 -12.77 -11.17 9.28
C ALA A 27 -13.81 -10.59 10.26
N LEU A 28 -13.67 -10.91 11.55
CA LEU A 28 -14.63 -10.62 12.62
C LEU A 28 -15.00 -9.14 12.70
N ALA A 29 -14.02 -8.23 12.64
CA ALA A 29 -14.26 -6.79 12.72
C ALA A 29 -15.10 -6.27 11.54
N ALA A 30 -14.80 -6.72 10.32
CA ALA A 30 -15.56 -6.36 9.12
C ALA A 30 -16.99 -6.94 9.18
N TYR A 31 -17.15 -8.15 9.71
CA TYR A 31 -18.45 -8.79 9.87
C TYR A 31 -19.31 -8.10 10.93
N ALA A 32 -18.73 -7.73 12.07
CA ALA A 32 -19.41 -6.95 13.09
C ALA A 32 -19.86 -5.59 12.53
N GLY A 33 -18.98 -4.89 11.81
CA GLY A 33 -19.29 -3.62 11.14
C GLY A 33 -20.41 -3.76 10.10
N SER A 34 -20.43 -4.88 9.36
CA SER A 34 -21.51 -5.16 8.39
C SER A 34 -22.88 -5.29 9.04
N GLY A 35 -22.96 -5.83 10.27
CA GLY A 35 -24.22 -5.96 11.02
C GLY A 35 -24.82 -4.60 11.41
N ILE A 36 -23.96 -3.65 11.78
CA ILE A 36 -24.36 -2.26 12.07
C ILE A 36 -24.81 -1.57 10.78
N ALA A 37 -24.09 -1.76 9.69
CA ALA A 37 -24.39 -1.16 8.38
C ALA A 37 -25.51 -1.87 7.60
N ARG A 38 -26.12 -2.93 8.17
CA ARG A 38 -27.12 -3.79 7.50
C ARG A 38 -26.65 -4.35 6.15
N GLY A 39 -25.35 -4.62 6.02
CA GLY A 39 -24.71 -5.17 4.84
C GLY A 39 -24.49 -6.69 4.91
N ASN A 40 -24.10 -7.30 3.78
CA ASN A 40 -23.71 -8.70 3.77
C ASN A 40 -22.29 -8.85 4.38
N PRO A 41 -22.10 -9.71 5.41
CA PRO A 41 -20.79 -9.88 6.07
C PRO A 41 -19.70 -10.34 5.11
N MET A 42 -19.98 -11.34 4.27
CA MET A 42 -18.99 -11.91 3.35
C MET A 42 -18.54 -10.88 2.30
N VAL A 43 -19.48 -10.12 1.74
CA VAL A 43 -19.17 -9.04 0.77
C VAL A 43 -18.32 -7.95 1.42
N THR A 44 -18.66 -7.57 2.66
CA THR A 44 -17.91 -6.58 3.43
C THR A 44 -16.49 -7.06 3.72
N GLY A 45 -16.34 -8.32 4.15
CA GLY A 45 -15.04 -8.94 4.40
C GLY A 45 -14.17 -9.02 3.14
N VAL A 46 -14.73 -9.41 2.00
CA VAL A 46 -13.97 -9.45 0.73
C VAL A 46 -13.50 -8.04 0.32
N ASN A 47 -14.34 -7.02 0.47
CA ASN A 47 -13.96 -5.65 0.15
C ASN A 47 -12.91 -5.10 1.11
N ALA A 48 -13.06 -5.35 2.42
CA ALA A 48 -12.06 -4.99 3.42
C ALA A 48 -10.72 -5.67 3.14
N PHE A 49 -10.74 -6.97 2.83
CA PHE A 49 -9.54 -7.74 2.49
C PHE A 49 -8.82 -7.18 1.26
N LYS A 50 -9.56 -6.83 0.19
CA LYS A 50 -8.97 -6.21 -1.01
C LYS A 50 -8.19 -4.94 -0.71
N LEU A 51 -8.69 -4.12 0.22
CA LEU A 51 -8.00 -2.91 0.66
C LEU A 51 -6.81 -3.22 1.59
N ALA A 52 -6.90 -4.31 2.36
CA ALA A 52 -5.86 -4.74 3.29
C ALA A 52 -4.67 -5.46 2.63
N ILE A 53 -4.74 -5.87 1.34
CA ILE A 53 -3.66 -6.60 0.64
C ILE A 53 -2.31 -5.88 0.76
N THR A 54 -2.29 -4.55 0.73
CA THR A 54 -1.04 -3.77 0.89
C THR A 54 -0.34 -4.02 2.22
N ALA A 55 -1.09 -4.29 3.30
CA ALA A 55 -0.52 -4.57 4.61
C ALA A 55 0.28 -5.87 4.64
N PHE A 56 -0.02 -6.83 3.75
CA PHE A 56 0.73 -8.10 3.65
C PHE A 56 2.18 -7.91 3.19
N ILE A 57 2.57 -6.73 2.73
CA ILE A 57 3.95 -6.46 2.31
C ILE A 57 4.85 -6.11 3.50
N VAL A 58 4.31 -5.53 4.57
CA VAL A 58 5.09 -5.05 5.72
C VAL A 58 6.00 -6.12 6.35
N PRO A 59 5.56 -7.38 6.55
CA PRO A 59 6.44 -8.43 7.06
C PRO A 59 7.70 -8.64 6.24
N TYR A 60 7.61 -8.52 4.91
CA TYR A 60 8.75 -8.67 4.03
C TYR A 60 9.76 -7.54 4.22
N ILE A 61 9.31 -6.33 4.58
CA ILE A 61 10.20 -5.21 4.87
C ILE A 61 11.05 -5.50 6.11
N PHE A 62 10.47 -6.11 7.15
CA PHE A 62 11.22 -6.49 8.35
C PHE A 62 12.36 -7.48 8.06
N VAL A 63 12.15 -8.40 7.13
CA VAL A 63 13.14 -9.41 6.74
C VAL A 63 14.20 -8.82 5.82
N LEU A 64 13.80 -7.98 4.86
CA LEU A 64 14.70 -7.32 3.92
C LEU A 64 15.51 -6.21 4.56
N SER A 65 15.00 -5.61 5.64
CA SER A 65 15.53 -4.38 6.23
C SER A 65 15.51 -4.44 7.76
N PRO A 66 16.43 -5.20 8.40
CA PRO A 66 16.52 -5.26 9.86
C PRO A 66 16.68 -3.89 10.53
N ALA A 67 17.20 -2.90 9.80
CA ALA A 67 17.26 -1.49 10.22
C ALA A 67 15.88 -0.92 10.59
N MET A 68 14.79 -1.36 9.95
CA MET A 68 13.42 -0.94 10.34
C MET A 68 13.09 -1.36 11.79
N LEU A 69 13.72 -2.42 12.29
CA LEU A 69 13.56 -2.92 13.66
C LEU A 69 14.60 -2.33 14.63
N LEU A 70 15.26 -1.22 14.25
CA LEU A 70 16.29 -0.55 15.04
C LEU A 70 17.54 -1.40 15.32
N ILE A 71 17.81 -2.38 14.47
CA ILE A 71 19.00 -3.26 14.58
C ILE A 71 20.14 -2.62 13.77
N ASP A 72 21.28 -2.35 14.42
CA ASP A 72 22.53 -1.87 13.80
C ASP A 72 22.38 -0.69 12.83
N THR A 73 21.52 0.27 13.17
CA THR A 73 21.12 1.36 12.25
C THR A 73 21.23 2.75 12.87
N SER A 74 21.18 3.78 12.03
CA SER A 74 21.08 5.17 12.44
C SER A 74 19.62 5.66 12.43
N THR A 75 19.27 6.62 13.29
CA THR A 75 17.93 7.21 13.30
C THR A 75 17.53 7.78 11.94
N THR A 76 18.49 8.36 11.20
CA THR A 76 18.26 8.90 9.86
C THR A 76 17.88 7.82 8.84
N GLU A 77 18.54 6.66 8.90
CA GLU A 77 18.23 5.53 8.02
C GLU A 77 16.84 4.98 8.31
N VAL A 78 16.46 4.81 9.59
CA VAL A 78 15.13 4.36 9.99
C VAL A 78 14.04 5.29 9.47
N ILE A 79 14.20 6.61 9.70
CA ILE A 79 13.24 7.62 9.22
C ILE A 79 13.07 7.54 7.71
N ARG A 80 14.17 7.36 6.99
CA ARG A 80 14.15 7.22 5.54
C ARG A 80 13.40 5.97 5.10
N ILE A 81 13.73 4.80 5.64
CA ILE A 81 13.10 3.52 5.31
C ILE A 81 11.59 3.60 5.58
N VAL A 82 11.20 4.17 6.73
CA VAL A 82 9.79 4.36 7.08
C VAL A 82 9.11 5.29 6.07
N ALA A 83 9.73 6.43 5.73
CA ALA A 83 9.16 7.37 4.77
C ALA A 83 8.99 6.75 3.37
N THR A 84 10.01 6.06 2.85
CA THR A 84 9.94 5.43 1.51
C THR A 84 8.97 4.26 1.49
N SER A 85 8.94 3.45 2.55
CA SER A 85 7.99 2.35 2.70
C SER A 85 6.54 2.87 2.73
N LEU A 86 6.27 3.97 3.44
CA LEU A 86 4.93 4.58 3.47
C LEU A 86 4.49 5.05 2.09
N VAL A 87 5.38 5.71 1.34
CA VAL A 87 5.09 6.13 -0.05
C VAL A 87 4.87 4.90 -0.94
N GLY A 88 5.69 3.86 -0.81
CA GLY A 88 5.55 2.63 -1.56
C GLY A 88 4.23 1.91 -1.27
N MET A 89 3.81 1.87 0.00
CA MET A 89 2.52 1.34 0.41
C MET A 89 1.34 2.14 -0.17
N VAL A 90 1.45 3.47 -0.25
CA VAL A 90 0.43 4.28 -0.95
C VAL A 90 0.35 3.86 -2.42
N GLY A 91 1.48 3.68 -3.10
CA GLY A 91 1.53 3.21 -4.49
C GLY A 91 0.83 1.86 -4.69
N VAL A 92 1.19 0.86 -3.89
CA VAL A 92 0.57 -0.46 -3.95
C VAL A 92 -0.92 -0.40 -3.59
N GLY A 93 -1.28 0.32 -2.52
CA GLY A 93 -2.66 0.51 -2.10
C GLY A 93 -3.53 1.15 -3.18
N SER A 94 -3.01 2.19 -3.84
CA SER A 94 -3.71 2.83 -4.96
C SER A 94 -3.84 1.93 -6.19
N ALA A 95 -2.84 1.10 -6.49
CA ALA A 95 -2.93 0.11 -7.55
C ALA A 95 -4.05 -0.91 -7.26
N MET A 96 -4.10 -1.44 -6.03
CA MET A 96 -5.11 -2.42 -5.60
C MET A 96 -6.51 -1.80 -5.56
N ALA A 97 -6.66 -0.62 -4.97
CA ALA A 97 -7.92 0.12 -4.90
C ALA A 97 -8.41 0.56 -6.30
N GLY A 98 -7.52 0.74 -7.27
CA GLY A 98 -7.86 1.25 -8.59
C GLY A 98 -8.11 2.76 -8.62
N PHE A 99 -7.60 3.45 -7.62
CA PHE A 99 -7.81 4.88 -7.45
C PHE A 99 -6.59 5.51 -6.77
N PHE A 100 -6.15 6.64 -7.30
CA PHE A 100 -5.09 7.45 -6.69
C PHE A 100 -5.57 8.89 -6.51
N LEU A 101 -5.59 9.69 -7.59
CA LEU A 101 -6.29 10.99 -7.66
C LEU A 101 -7.59 10.87 -8.45
N VAL A 102 -7.56 10.04 -9.49
CA VAL A 102 -8.69 9.64 -10.32
C VAL A 102 -8.68 8.12 -10.47
N LYS A 103 -9.70 7.55 -11.12
CA LYS A 103 -9.70 6.12 -11.49
C LYS A 103 -8.45 5.80 -12.29
N THR A 104 -7.64 4.87 -11.79
CA THR A 104 -6.38 4.47 -12.43
C THR A 104 -6.66 3.54 -13.61
N SER A 105 -6.01 3.78 -14.75
CA SER A 105 -6.00 2.81 -15.85
C SER A 105 -5.19 1.54 -15.49
N TRP A 106 -5.37 0.45 -16.23
CA TRP A 106 -4.61 -0.79 -16.00
C TRP A 106 -3.08 -0.56 -16.06
N LEU A 107 -2.62 0.28 -16.98
CA LEU A 107 -1.21 0.64 -17.08
C LEU A 107 -0.73 1.45 -15.87
N GLU A 108 -1.51 2.43 -15.42
CA GLU A 108 -1.19 3.20 -14.21
C GLU A 108 -1.14 2.31 -12.96
N ARG A 109 -2.00 1.29 -12.87
CA ARG A 109 -1.95 0.30 -11.78
C ARG A 109 -0.64 -0.48 -11.79
N ILE A 110 -0.20 -0.95 -12.96
CA ILE A 110 1.09 -1.66 -13.07
C ILE A 110 2.25 -0.74 -12.67
N LEU A 111 2.25 0.51 -13.13
CA LEU A 111 3.30 1.47 -12.79
C LEU A 111 3.32 1.81 -11.29
N LEU A 112 2.15 2.00 -10.67
CA LEU A 112 2.03 2.23 -9.22
C LEU A 112 2.44 1.01 -8.40
N LEU A 113 2.09 -0.20 -8.85
CA LEU A 113 2.50 -1.44 -8.20
C LEU A 113 4.02 -1.63 -8.30
N ALA A 114 4.59 -1.47 -9.50
CA ALA A 114 6.03 -1.59 -9.72
C ALA A 114 6.82 -0.53 -8.94
N GLY A 115 6.40 0.74 -9.02
CA GLY A 115 7.03 1.82 -8.28
C GLY A 115 6.92 1.65 -6.77
N GLY A 116 5.75 1.23 -6.28
CA GLY A 116 5.53 0.96 -4.87
C GLY A 116 6.37 -0.19 -4.34
N LEU A 117 6.45 -1.31 -5.06
CA LEU A 117 7.28 -2.46 -4.70
C LEU A 117 8.79 -2.14 -4.73
N MET A 118 9.24 -1.26 -5.63
CA MET A 118 10.65 -0.85 -5.66
C MET A 118 11.05 -0.02 -4.43
N MET A 119 10.15 0.83 -3.92
CA MET A 119 10.41 1.63 -2.71
C MET A 119 10.34 0.84 -1.39
N ILE A 120 9.88 -0.41 -1.44
CA ILE A 120 9.80 -1.33 -0.29
C ILE A 120 11.17 -1.97 -0.02
N HIS A 121 12.02 -2.09 -1.03
CA HIS A 121 13.42 -2.45 -0.84
C HIS A 121 14.22 -1.16 -0.59
N PRO A 122 14.82 -0.95 0.59
CA PRO A 122 15.43 0.33 0.95
C PRO A 122 16.82 0.50 0.34
N GLU A 123 16.88 0.55 -0.98
CA GLU A 123 18.06 1.03 -1.69
C GLU A 123 17.81 2.41 -2.28
N VAL A 124 18.86 3.22 -2.31
CA VAL A 124 18.75 4.58 -2.85
C VAL A 124 18.34 4.58 -4.32
N GLN A 125 18.85 3.63 -5.08
CA GLN A 125 18.57 3.53 -6.51
C GLN A 125 17.11 3.12 -6.75
N THR A 126 16.60 2.15 -5.98
CA THR A 126 15.22 1.66 -6.10
C THR A 126 14.21 2.72 -5.63
N ASP A 127 14.54 3.48 -4.58
CA ASP A 127 13.74 4.61 -4.11
C ASP A 127 13.53 5.65 -5.21
N PHE A 128 14.62 6.06 -5.90
CA PHE A 128 14.54 7.04 -6.98
C PHE A 128 13.73 6.55 -8.18
N VAL A 129 13.92 5.30 -8.58
CA VAL A 129 13.15 4.71 -9.68
C VAL A 129 11.67 4.60 -9.30
N GLY A 130 11.38 4.17 -8.07
CA GLY A 130 10.01 4.06 -7.57
C GLY A 130 9.31 5.42 -7.50
N LEU A 131 9.98 6.44 -6.97
CA LEU A 131 9.49 7.82 -6.97
C LEU A 131 9.26 8.36 -8.38
N ALA A 132 10.16 8.08 -9.32
CA ALA A 132 10.00 8.51 -10.70
C ALA A 132 8.75 7.88 -11.34
N LEU A 133 8.54 6.58 -11.18
CA LEU A 133 7.36 5.87 -11.68
C LEU A 133 6.06 6.42 -11.08
N MET A 134 6.03 6.61 -9.76
CA MET A 134 4.87 7.21 -9.08
C MET A 134 4.64 8.66 -9.50
N GLY A 135 5.72 9.43 -9.70
CA GLY A 135 5.69 10.80 -10.18
C GLY A 135 5.12 10.93 -11.60
N VAL A 136 5.48 10.00 -12.50
CA VAL A 136 4.91 9.92 -13.85
C VAL A 136 3.39 9.69 -13.78
N VAL A 137 2.95 8.72 -12.96
CA VAL A 137 1.51 8.46 -12.79
C VAL A 137 0.79 9.66 -12.18
N PHE A 138 1.37 10.28 -11.15
CA PHE A 138 0.84 11.50 -10.53
C PHE A 138 0.67 12.63 -11.55
N PHE A 139 1.67 12.85 -12.41
CA PHE A 139 1.61 13.89 -13.44
C PHE A 139 0.49 13.63 -14.46
N PHE A 140 0.41 12.41 -15.00
CA PHE A 140 -0.67 12.04 -15.93
C PHE A 140 -2.05 12.16 -15.30
N GLN A 141 -2.21 11.73 -14.04
CA GLN A 141 -3.49 11.86 -13.35
C GLN A 141 -3.84 13.31 -13.04
N ARG A 142 -2.87 14.14 -12.67
CA ARG A 142 -3.11 15.57 -12.42
C ARG A 142 -3.58 16.29 -13.70
N MET A 143 -3.07 15.91 -14.87
CA MET A 143 -3.57 16.43 -16.16
C MET A 143 -5.03 16.01 -16.39
N LYS A 144 -5.36 14.72 -16.23
CA LYS A 144 -6.73 14.21 -16.37
C LYS A 144 -7.72 14.86 -15.39
N THR A 145 -7.30 15.12 -14.16
CA THR A 145 -8.14 15.81 -13.16
C THR A 145 -8.44 17.25 -13.55
N ARG A 146 -7.48 17.95 -14.17
CA ARG A 146 -7.68 19.33 -14.65
C ARG A 146 -8.66 19.39 -15.81
N GLU A 147 -8.57 18.45 -16.74
CA GLU A 147 -9.51 18.34 -17.88
C GLU A 147 -10.93 18.02 -17.41
N ALA A 148 -11.09 17.09 -16.45
CA ALA A 148 -12.40 16.75 -15.87
C ALA A 148 -13.06 17.92 -15.12
N LYS A 149 -12.27 18.75 -14.41
CA LYS A 149 -12.77 19.95 -13.74
C LYS A 149 -13.18 21.06 -14.71
N GLY A 150 -12.39 21.28 -15.77
CA GLY A 150 -12.71 22.27 -16.81
C GLY A 150 -14.01 21.95 -17.57
N TYR A 151 -14.27 20.67 -17.82
CA TYR A 151 -15.54 20.25 -18.45
C TYR A 151 -16.75 20.45 -17.50
N GLY A 152 -16.58 20.20 -16.21
CA GLY A 152 -17.62 20.41 -15.19
C GLY A 152 -17.94 21.89 -14.91
N GLU A 153 -16.96 22.79 -15.05
CA GLU A 153 -17.18 24.24 -14.97
C GLU A 153 -17.85 24.81 -16.23
N GLN A 154 -17.56 24.24 -17.40
CA GLN A 154 -18.13 24.71 -18.68
C GLN A 154 -19.60 24.27 -18.87
N TYR A 155 -20.05 23.24 -18.14
CA TYR A 155 -21.43 22.72 -18.18
C TYR A 155 -21.97 22.55 -16.75
N PRO A 156 -22.26 23.65 -16.03
CA PRO A 156 -22.79 23.58 -14.68
C PRO A 156 -24.26 23.16 -14.71
N GLY A 157 -24.50 21.84 -14.65
CA GLY A 157 -25.77 21.22 -14.21
C GLY A 157 -27.04 21.52 -15.02
N ASN A 158 -27.56 20.49 -15.67
CA ASN A 158 -29.00 20.36 -15.96
C ASN A 158 -29.71 19.83 -14.71
#